data_AF-G7Y8H0-F1
#
_entry.id   AF-G7Y8H0-F1
#
_cell.length_a   1.000
_cell.length_b   1.000
_cell.length_c   1.000
_cell.angle_alpha   90.00
_cell.angle_beta   90.00
_cell.angle_gamma   90.00
#
_symmetry.space_group_name_H-M   'P 1'
#
loop_
_entity.id
_entity.type
_entity.pdbx_description
1 polymer ?
#
loop_
_entity_poly.entity_id
_entity_poly.type
_entity_poly.pdbx_seq_one_letter_code
_entity_poly.pdbx_strand_id
1 'polypeptide(L)'
;MAHFDDDDFDVVDTGASATKPQQCSSLRVNGFVVMKGRPCQITSMSVSKTGKHGAAKVHLVGVDIFTGKKYELQDSSTATIAVPNISRKEYQLIDIKDNFLSLMGDDLSVRENIPLPEGEVGKEIMEKWENKGDEDVVT
;
A
#
# COMPACT_ATOMS: atom_id res chain seq x y z
N MET A 1 23.41 -47.76 7.03
CA MET A 1 23.28 -46.45 6.37
C MET A 1 21.91 -45.92 6.73
N ALA A 2 21.83 -44.87 7.55
CA ALA A 2 20.58 -44.19 7.82
C ALA A 2 20.30 -43.26 6.63
N HIS A 3 19.17 -43.47 5.96
CA HIS A 3 18.64 -42.54 4.98
C HIS A 3 17.96 -41.43 5.77
N PHE A 4 18.46 -40.21 5.65
CA PHE A 4 17.72 -39.02 6.05
C PHE A 4 16.87 -38.63 4.85
N ASP A 5 15.55 -38.56 5.04
CA ASP A 5 14.63 -37.93 4.09
C ASP A 5 14.68 -36.42 4.35
N ASP A 6 15.04 -35.66 3.33
CA ASP A 6 14.91 -34.20 3.30
C ASP A 6 13.40 -33.87 3.21
N ASP A 7 12.80 -33.49 4.33
CA ASP A 7 11.47 -32.87 4.36
C ASP A 7 11.55 -31.49 3.71
N ASP A 8 11.16 -31.41 2.44
CA ASP A 8 10.94 -30.17 1.70
C ASP A 8 9.73 -29.45 2.30
N PHE A 9 9.99 -28.45 3.16
CA PHE A 9 8.95 -27.59 3.70
C PHE A 9 8.52 -26.59 2.63
N ASP A 10 7.51 -26.95 1.85
CA ASP A 10 6.76 -26.02 1.01
C ASP A 10 6.23 -24.87 1.87
N VAL A 11 6.71 -23.65 1.60
CA VAL A 11 6.17 -22.42 2.19
C VAL A 11 4.74 -22.25 1.69
N VAL A 12 3.76 -22.65 2.50
CA VAL A 12 2.34 -22.42 2.25
C VAL A 12 2.06 -20.92 2.33
N ASP A 13 1.88 -20.28 1.18
CA ASP A 13 1.33 -18.93 1.09
C ASP A 13 -0.10 -18.94 1.65
N THR A 14 -0.24 -18.58 2.92
CA THR A 14 -1.54 -18.45 3.57
C THR A 14 -2.28 -17.30 2.88
N GLY A 15 -3.19 -17.63 1.95
CA GLY A 15 -3.94 -16.72 1.08
C GLY A 15 -4.75 -15.63 1.79
N ALA A 16 -4.06 -14.69 2.42
CA ALA A 16 -4.63 -13.51 3.03
C ALA A 16 -5.17 -12.61 1.91
N SER A 17 -6.46 -12.32 1.95
CA SER A 17 -7.09 -11.45 0.96
C SER A 17 -6.45 -10.07 0.97
N ALA A 18 -6.01 -9.57 -0.19
CA ALA A 18 -5.44 -8.23 -0.35
C ALA A 18 -6.46 -7.10 -0.06
N THR A 19 -7.76 -7.44 0.00
CA THR A 19 -8.84 -6.48 0.23
C THR A 19 -9.88 -7.03 1.22
N LYS A 20 -10.64 -6.13 1.82
CA LYS A 20 -11.82 -6.45 2.63
C LYS A 20 -13.07 -5.77 2.06
N PRO A 21 -14.24 -6.43 2.08
CA PRO A 21 -15.48 -5.81 1.67
C PRO A 21 -15.97 -4.79 2.71
N GLN A 22 -16.44 -3.63 2.26
CA GLN A 22 -17.00 -2.59 3.12
C GLN A 22 -18.13 -1.83 2.42
N GLN A 23 -19.19 -1.47 3.14
CA GLN A 23 -20.32 -0.73 2.56
C GLN A 23 -19.90 0.70 2.16
N CYS A 24 -20.30 1.14 0.97
CA CYS A 24 -19.93 2.44 0.40
C CYS A 24 -20.25 3.64 1.31
N SER A 25 -21.42 3.63 1.99
CA SER A 25 -21.80 4.66 2.96
C SER A 25 -20.90 4.77 4.20
N SER A 26 -20.15 3.70 4.52
CA SER A 26 -19.23 3.68 5.67
C SER A 26 -17.84 4.22 5.34
N LEU A 27 -17.54 4.46 4.06
CA LEU A 27 -16.29 5.08 3.63
C LEU A 27 -16.23 6.54 4.11
N ARG A 28 -15.01 7.04 4.30
CA ARG A 28 -14.74 8.40 4.80
C ARG A 28 -13.59 9.01 4.01
N VAL A 29 -13.54 10.34 3.94
CA VAL A 29 -12.37 11.08 3.44
C VAL A 29 -11.14 10.68 4.27
N ASN A 30 -9.98 10.60 3.62
CA ASN A 30 -8.74 10.02 4.11
C ASN A 30 -8.77 8.50 4.35
N GLY A 31 -9.91 7.83 4.14
CA GLY A 31 -9.97 6.37 4.05
C GLY A 31 -9.44 5.86 2.72
N PHE A 32 -9.40 4.54 2.56
CA PHE A 32 -8.90 3.88 1.36
C PHE A 32 -10.01 3.08 0.67
N VAL A 33 -9.90 2.96 -0.64
CA VAL A 33 -10.83 2.18 -1.46
C VAL A 33 -10.13 1.73 -2.74
N VAL A 34 -10.53 0.58 -3.28
CA VAL A 34 -10.04 0.13 -4.58
C VAL A 34 -10.88 0.78 -5.68
N MET A 35 -10.25 1.61 -6.53
CA MET A 35 -10.88 2.19 -7.72
C MET A 35 -10.17 1.67 -8.97
N LYS A 36 -10.92 1.04 -9.89
CA LYS A 36 -10.36 0.45 -11.13
C LYS A 36 -9.16 -0.48 -10.87
N GLY A 37 -9.23 -1.28 -9.80
CA GLY A 37 -8.15 -2.20 -9.41
C GLY A 37 -6.93 -1.54 -8.76
N ARG A 38 -6.96 -0.23 -8.51
CA ARG A 38 -5.87 0.52 -7.85
C ARG A 38 -6.28 0.91 -6.43
N PRO A 39 -5.37 0.79 -5.43
CA PRO A 39 -5.63 1.30 -4.10
C PRO A 39 -5.52 2.83 -4.11
N CYS A 40 -6.60 3.51 -3.73
CA CYS A 40 -6.69 4.96 -3.70
C CYS A 40 -7.03 5.46 -2.31
N GLN A 41 -6.42 6.58 -1.90
CA GLN A 41 -6.86 7.36 -0.76
C GLN A 41 -8.01 8.29 -1.18
N ILE A 42 -9.11 8.27 -0.44
CA ILE A 42 -10.29 9.10 -0.70
C ILE A 42 -9.98 10.55 -0.34
N THR A 43 -9.99 11.42 -1.33
CA THR A 43 -9.75 12.87 -1.15
C THR A 43 -11.06 13.66 -1.11
N SER A 44 -12.13 13.15 -1.71
CA SER A 44 -13.46 13.74 -1.66
C SER A 44 -14.55 12.69 -1.67
N MET A 45 -15.66 12.98 -0.99
CA MET A 45 -16.86 12.16 -0.95
C MET A 45 -18.08 13.07 -0.99
N SER A 46 -19.00 12.80 -1.92
CA SER A 46 -20.29 13.46 -2.00
C SER A 46 -21.41 12.43 -2.04
N VAL A 47 -22.55 12.78 -1.44
CA VAL A 47 -23.73 11.91 -1.39
C VAL A 47 -24.91 12.67 -1.98
N SER A 48 -25.52 12.11 -3.01
CA SER A 48 -26.70 12.66 -3.67
C SER A 48 -27.91 11.77 -3.40
N LYS A 49 -29.05 12.39 -3.07
CA LYS A 49 -30.32 11.65 -2.93
C LYS A 49 -30.97 11.55 -4.30
N THR A 50 -31.28 10.35 -4.76
CA THR A 50 -32.07 10.16 -5.98
C THR A 50 -33.55 10.16 -5.63
N GLY A 51 -34.20 11.33 -5.65
CA GLY A 51 -35.65 11.46 -5.44
C GLY A 51 -36.16 11.00 -4.07
N LYS A 52 -37.48 10.79 -3.97
CA LYS A 52 -38.18 10.49 -2.70
C LYS A 52 -37.93 9.08 -2.15
N HIS A 53 -37.71 8.10 -3.03
CA HIS A 53 -37.59 6.68 -2.66
C HIS A 53 -36.29 6.01 -3.13
N GLY A 54 -35.40 6.73 -3.82
CA GLY A 54 -34.18 6.12 -4.35
C GLY A 54 -33.06 6.05 -3.32
N ALA A 55 -32.25 4.99 -3.41
CA ALA A 55 -31.04 4.86 -2.61
C ALA A 55 -30.08 6.02 -2.90
N ALA A 56 -29.44 6.54 -1.86
CA ALA A 56 -28.46 7.59 -2.05
C ALA A 56 -27.30 7.10 -2.94
N LYS A 57 -26.85 7.94 -3.87
CA LYS A 57 -25.66 7.70 -4.69
C LYS A 57 -24.48 8.40 -4.06
N VAL A 58 -23.39 7.65 -3.89
CA VAL A 58 -22.12 8.17 -3.38
C VAL A 58 -21.21 8.38 -4.58
N HIS A 59 -20.57 9.54 -4.65
CA HIS A 59 -19.49 9.83 -5.58
C HIS A 59 -18.22 10.07 -4.78
N LEU A 60 -17.19 9.28 -5.08
CA LEU A 60 -15.89 9.29 -4.43
C LEU A 60 -14.85 9.75 -5.44
N VAL A 61 -13.96 10.62 -5.00
CA VAL A 61 -12.74 10.98 -5.71
C VAL A 61 -11.56 10.51 -4.87
N GLY A 62 -10.67 9.76 -5.48
CA GLY A 62 -9.49 9.20 -4.83
C GLY A 62 -8.21 9.45 -5.61
N VAL A 63 -7.08 9.40 -4.92
CA VAL A 63 -5.74 9.49 -5.50
C VAL A 63 -5.06 8.14 -5.27
N ASP A 64 -4.55 7.53 -6.33
CA ASP A 64 -3.73 6.31 -6.25
C ASP A 64 -2.46 6.60 -5.44
N ILE A 65 -2.25 5.78 -4.40
CA ILE A 65 -1.18 5.98 -3.42
C ILE A 65 0.22 5.73 -3.97
N PHE A 66 0.34 5.07 -5.12
CA PHE A 66 1.61 4.79 -5.79
C PHE A 66 1.86 5.74 -6.95
N THR A 67 0.82 6.02 -7.76
CA THR A 67 1.00 6.78 -9.01
C THR A 67 0.59 8.25 -8.90
N GLY A 68 -0.08 8.66 -7.82
CA GLY A 68 -0.62 10.01 -7.66
C GLY A 68 -1.77 10.35 -8.63
N LYS A 69 -2.19 9.40 -9.48
CA LYS A 69 -3.26 9.62 -10.46
C LYS A 69 -4.62 9.67 -9.76
N LYS A 70 -5.47 10.60 -10.20
CA LYS A 70 -6.85 10.74 -9.71
C LYS A 70 -7.78 9.73 -10.36
N TYR A 71 -8.66 9.15 -9.55
CA TYR A 71 -9.71 8.24 -9.96
C TYR A 71 -11.04 8.61 -9.31
N GLU A 72 -12.13 8.22 -9.94
CA GLU A 72 -13.48 8.46 -9.46
C GLU A 72 -14.28 7.16 -9.46
N LEU A 73 -15.18 7.04 -8.47
CA LEU A 73 -16.11 5.94 -8.31
C LEU A 73 -17.48 6.50 -7.93
N GLN A 74 -18.53 6.08 -8.65
CA GLN A 74 -19.91 6.41 -8.30
C GLN A 74 -20.71 5.13 -8.14
N ASP A 75 -21.32 4.93 -6.96
CA ASP A 75 -22.10 3.73 -6.66
C ASP A 75 -23.23 4.02 -5.66
N SER A 76 -24.11 3.05 -5.44
CA SER A 76 -25.13 3.09 -4.40
C SER A 76 -24.49 3.11 -3.01
N SER A 77 -25.09 3.87 -2.10
CA SER A 77 -24.71 3.91 -0.68
C SER A 77 -24.74 2.54 0.02
N THR A 78 -25.49 1.58 -0.52
CA THR A 78 -25.60 0.20 -0.01
C THR A 78 -24.69 -0.79 -0.73
N ALA A 79 -23.97 -0.37 -1.78
CA ALA A 79 -23.03 -1.22 -2.48
C ALA A 79 -21.87 -1.63 -1.56
N THR A 80 -21.42 -2.88 -1.71
CA THR A 80 -20.22 -3.39 -1.05
C THR A 80 -19.03 -3.13 -1.97
N ILE A 81 -18.05 -2.38 -1.48
CA ILE A 81 -16.84 -2.01 -2.21
C ILE A 81 -15.62 -2.66 -1.55
N ALA A 82 -14.60 -2.99 -2.35
CA ALA A 82 -13.33 -3.49 -1.85
C ALA A 82 -12.48 -2.35 -1.25
N VAL A 83 -11.98 -2.57 -0.04
CA VAL A 83 -11.04 -1.69 0.67
C VAL A 83 -9.70 -2.42 0.76
N PRO A 84 -8.57 -1.82 0.33
CA PRO A 84 -7.27 -2.47 0.41
C PRO A 84 -6.81 -2.62 1.87
N ASN A 85 -6.12 -3.72 2.15
CA ASN A 85 -5.39 -3.87 3.40
C ASN A 85 -4.06 -3.13 3.27
N ILE A 86 -3.87 -2.06 4.05
CA ILE A 86 -2.65 -1.23 4.03
C ILE A 86 -1.94 -1.36 5.36
N SER A 87 -0.65 -1.72 5.30
CA SER A 87 0.25 -1.75 6.45
C SER A 87 1.48 -0.89 6.14
N ARG A 88 1.87 -0.04 7.08
CA ARG A 88 3.15 0.67 7.06
C ARG A 88 4.11 -0.08 7.97
N LYS A 89 5.32 -0.32 7.48
CA LYS A 89 6.45 -0.85 8.26
C LYS A 89 7.63 0.10 8.07
N GLU A 90 8.36 0.33 9.15
CA GLU A 90 9.55 1.16 9.15
C GLU A 90 10.77 0.25 9.01
N TYR A 91 11.74 0.70 8.23
CA TYR A 91 12.97 -0.04 7.94
C TYR A 91 14.15 0.92 8.02
N GLN A 92 15.29 0.42 8.48
CA GLN A 92 16.56 1.15 8.42
C GLN A 92 17.24 0.90 7.08
N LEU A 93 17.70 1.96 6.41
CA LEU A 93 18.50 1.81 5.19
C LEU A 93 19.94 1.41 5.56
N ILE A 94 20.38 0.25 5.08
CA ILE A 94 21.72 -0.30 5.34
C ILE A 94 22.66 -0.05 4.15
N ASP A 95 22.15 -0.16 2.92
CA ASP A 95 22.96 0.02 1.71
C ASP A 95 22.09 0.38 0.49
N ILE A 96 22.72 0.98 -0.53
CA ILE A 96 22.15 1.19 -1.86
C ILE A 96 23.12 0.61 -2.89
N LYS A 97 22.69 -0.44 -3.60
CA LYS A 97 23.52 -1.13 -4.60
C LYS A 97 22.74 -1.40 -5.87
N ASP A 98 23.33 -1.11 -7.02
CA ASP A 98 22.76 -1.38 -8.35
C ASP A 98 21.30 -0.86 -8.52
N ASN A 99 20.99 0.29 -7.90
CA ASN A 99 19.66 0.92 -7.87
C ASN A 99 18.59 0.15 -7.05
N PHE A 100 19.02 -0.71 -6.13
CA PHE A 100 18.20 -1.39 -5.13
C PHE A 100 18.61 -0.98 -3.71
N LEU A 101 17.63 -0.98 -2.81
CA LEU A 101 17.77 -0.66 -1.40
C LEU A 101 17.93 -1.95 -0.59
N SER A 102 18.92 -1.98 0.29
CA SER A 102 19.05 -2.97 1.36
C SER A 102 18.49 -2.39 2.66
N LEU A 103 17.39 -2.97 3.13
CA LEU A 103 16.58 -2.45 4.23
C LEU A 103 16.52 -3.45 5.39
N MET A 104 16.80 -3.02 6.63
CA MET A 104 16.67 -3.83 7.85
C MET A 104 15.36 -3.54 8.58
N GLY A 105 14.61 -4.59 8.90
CA GLY A 105 13.47 -4.51 9.80
C GLY A 105 13.89 -4.49 11.27
N ASP A 106 12.93 -4.20 12.15
CA ASP A 106 13.07 -4.31 13.61
C ASP A 106 13.30 -5.74 14.10
N ASP A 107 12.81 -6.72 13.32
CA ASP A 107 13.04 -8.15 13.49
C ASP A 107 14.40 -8.65 12.99
N LEU A 108 15.31 -7.73 12.63
CA LEU A 108 16.62 -8.00 12.02
C LEU A 108 16.53 -8.70 10.65
N SER A 109 15.34 -8.78 10.04
CA SER A 109 15.21 -9.26 8.67
C SER A 109 15.75 -8.23 7.68
N VAL A 110 16.47 -8.69 6.66
CA VAL A 110 17.02 -7.82 5.61
C VAL A 110 16.27 -8.05 4.30
N ARG A 111 15.91 -6.96 3.62
CA ARG A 111 15.27 -6.96 2.30
C ARG A 111 16.14 -6.20 1.31
N GLU A 112 16.56 -6.87 0.24
CA GLU A 112 17.49 -6.30 -0.75
C GLU A 112 16.87 -6.08 -2.14
N ASN A 113 15.62 -6.53 -2.34
CA ASN A 113 14.93 -6.50 -3.64
C ASN A 113 13.92 -5.34 -3.75
N ILE A 114 14.19 -4.21 -3.11
CA ILE A 114 13.33 -3.02 -3.18
C ILE A 114 14.02 -1.99 -4.09
N PRO A 115 13.46 -1.65 -5.27
CA PRO A 115 14.10 -0.68 -6.15
C PRO A 115 14.09 0.71 -5.49
N LEU A 116 15.15 1.48 -5.71
CA LEU A 116 15.18 2.89 -5.37
C LEU A 116 14.00 3.59 -6.07
N PRO A 117 13.11 4.31 -5.33
CA PRO A 117 11.99 5.01 -5.92
C PRO A 117 12.43 6.03 -6.98
N GLU A 118 11.63 6.21 -8.02
CA GLU A 118 11.87 7.27 -8.99
C GLU A 118 11.44 8.66 -8.45
N GLY A 119 11.90 9.72 -9.10
CA GLY A 119 11.45 11.09 -8.81
C GLY A 119 12.17 11.75 -7.64
N GLU A 120 11.49 12.69 -6.97
CA GLU A 120 12.07 13.48 -5.89
C GLU A 120 12.41 12.63 -4.66
N VAL A 121 11.60 11.63 -4.36
CA VAL A 121 11.80 10.75 -3.19
C VAL A 121 13.11 9.96 -3.32
N GLY A 122 13.38 9.36 -4.49
CA GLY A 122 14.64 8.64 -4.71
C GLY A 122 15.88 9.53 -4.62
N LYS A 123 15.77 10.75 -5.16
CA LYS A 123 16.85 11.76 -5.06
C LYS A 123 17.13 12.14 -3.62
N GLU A 124 16.09 12.40 -2.83
CA GLU A 124 16.23 12.72 -1.41
C GLU A 124 16.87 11.57 -0.62
N ILE A 125 16.49 10.32 -0.91
CA ILE A 125 17.10 9.13 -0.28
C ILE A 125 18.60 9.06 -0.61
N MET A 126 18.99 9.25 -1.88
CA MET A 126 20.41 9.23 -2.27
C MET A 126 21.19 10.39 -1.66
N GLU A 127 20.63 11.61 -1.68
CA GLU A 127 21.29 12.78 -1.06
C GLU A 127 21.52 12.56 0.44
N LYS A 128 20.54 12.02 1.17
CA LYS A 128 20.71 11.70 2.60
C LYS A 128 21.72 10.58 2.82
N TRP A 129 21.76 9.59 1.93
CA TRP A 129 22.70 8.48 2.00
C TRP A 129 24.15 8.93 1.74
N GLU A 130 24.38 9.79 0.76
CA GLU A 130 25.71 10.31 0.43
C GLU A 130 26.24 11.30 1.47
N ASN A 131 25.35 12.06 2.11
CA ASN A 131 25.69 13.03 3.14
C ASN A 131 25.69 12.44 4.57
N LYS A 132 25.42 11.14 4.72
CA LYS A 132 25.51 10.42 5.98
C LYS A 132 26.94 10.50 6.52
N GLY A 133 27.12 11.09 7.70
CA GLY A 133 28.29 10.80 8.52
C GLY A 133 28.20 9.37 9.06
N ASP A 134 29.32 8.75 9.45
CA ASP A 134 29.38 7.35 9.93
C ASP A 134 28.37 7.00 11.08
N GLU A 135 27.73 7.99 11.71
CA GLU A 135 26.80 7.82 12.83
C GLU A 135 25.30 8.07 12.51
N ASP A 136 24.93 8.47 11.28
CA ASP A 136 23.54 8.82 10.97
C ASP A 136 22.70 7.62 10.46
N VAL A 137 21.59 7.36 11.16
CA VAL A 137 20.54 6.41 10.74
C VAL A 137 19.53 7.15 9.86
N VAL A 138 19.46 6.78 8.58
CA VAL A 138 18.39 7.25 7.70
C VAL A 138 17.13 6.43 8.00
N THR A 139 16.14 7.07 8.61
CA THR A 139 14.82 6.50 8.97
C THR A 139 13.70 7.05 8.10
#